data_AF-A0A2S2PEW1-F1
#
_entry.id   AF-A0A2S2PEW1-F1
#
_cell.length_a   1.000
_cell.length_b   1.000
_cell.length_c   1.000
_cell.angle_alpha   90.00
_cell.angle_beta   90.00
_cell.angle_gamma   90.00
#
_symmetry.space_group_name_H-M   'P 1'
#
loop_
_entity.id
_entity.type
_entity.pdbx_description
1 polymer ?
#
loop_
_entity_poly.entity_id
_entity_poly.type
_entity_poly.pdbx_seq_one_letter_code
_entity_poly.pdbx_strand_id
1 'polypeptide(L)'
;VNKVKCNNCLTVLTGKKSYSSKPEATLLNLKTRGGLTHPNDFLFRLLITVEKSFVKYCGNNDVFLMTIDDFFSNNQSINFPCVEHKKDVLTQIISNFIIMRMQQYSLITNKNTNKLNAKKKKLAKLVNT
;
A
#
# COMPACT_ATOMS: atom_id res chain seq x y z
N VAL A 1 10.94 4.39 16.55
CA VAL A 1 10.15 4.95 17.67
C VAL A 1 8.77 4.32 17.66
N ASN A 2 8.48 3.42 18.60
CA ASN A 2 7.16 2.77 18.73
C ASN A 2 6.10 3.83 19.08
N LYS A 3 5.41 4.36 18.07
CA LYS A 3 4.34 5.37 18.25
C LYS A 3 3.09 4.81 18.92
N VAL A 4 2.92 3.48 18.95
CA VAL A 4 1.76 2.81 19.55
C VAL A 4 2.18 2.17 20.86
N LYS A 5 1.80 2.81 21.99
CA LYS A 5 2.01 2.27 23.35
C LYS A 5 0.85 1.41 23.85
N CYS A 6 -0.31 1.49 23.18
CA CYS A 6 -1.49 0.71 23.54
C CYS A 6 -1.33 -0.75 23.10
N ASN A 7 -1.39 -1.68 24.06
CA ASN A 7 -1.28 -3.11 23.78
C ASN A 7 -2.36 -3.62 22.82
N ASN A 8 -3.60 -3.13 22.95
CA ASN A 8 -4.71 -3.53 22.07
C ASN A 8 -4.50 -3.08 20.61
N CYS A 9 -3.84 -1.94 20.41
CA CYS A 9 -3.46 -1.52 19.07
C CYS A 9 -2.28 -2.35 18.56
N LEU A 10 -1.30 -2.62 19.41
CA LEU A 10 -0.12 -3.40 19.04
C LEU A 10 -0.50 -4.79 18.56
N THR A 11 -1.38 -5.51 19.27
CA THR A 11 -1.81 -6.87 18.90
C THR A 11 -2.48 -6.94 17.53
N VAL A 12 -3.19 -5.90 17.12
CA VAL A 12 -3.81 -5.80 15.78
C VAL A 12 -2.77 -5.52 14.69
N LEU A 13 -1.66 -4.86 15.02
CA LEU A 13 -0.63 -4.51 14.06
C LEU A 13 0.46 -5.59 13.96
N THR A 14 0.76 -6.27 15.06
CA THR A 14 1.74 -7.35 15.09
C THR A 14 1.10 -8.67 14.65
N GLY A 15 1.38 -9.06 13.40
CA GLY A 15 1.10 -10.42 12.93
C GLY A 15 2.00 -11.47 13.59
N LYS A 16 1.65 -12.74 13.45
CA LYS A 16 2.53 -13.84 13.86
C LYS A 16 3.86 -13.73 13.10
N LYS A 17 4.99 -14.01 13.75
CA LYS A 17 6.31 -14.07 13.10
C LYS A 17 6.61 -15.42 12.45
N SER A 18 5.68 -16.35 12.56
CA SER A 18 5.80 -17.72 12.07
C SER A 18 5.13 -17.89 10.72
N TYR A 19 5.53 -18.97 10.04
CA TYR A 19 4.87 -19.50 8.85
C TYR A 19 3.35 -19.40 8.92
N SER A 20 2.73 -18.98 7.82
CA SER A 20 1.28 -18.91 7.68
C SER A 20 0.84 -19.71 6.46
N SER A 21 -0.16 -20.57 6.61
CA SER A 21 -0.74 -21.36 5.51
C SER A 21 -1.63 -20.53 4.57
N LYS A 22 -1.79 -19.23 4.85
CA LYS A 22 -2.64 -18.35 4.06
C LYS A 22 -2.01 -18.05 2.69
N PRO A 23 -2.83 -17.96 1.62
CA PRO A 23 -2.32 -17.71 0.27
C PRO A 23 -1.57 -16.39 0.19
N GLU A 24 -1.98 -15.38 0.96
CA GLU A 24 -1.39 -14.04 0.87
C GLU A 24 -0.05 -13.94 1.61
N ALA A 25 0.28 -14.96 2.41
CA ALA A 25 1.59 -15.14 3.02
C ALA A 25 2.55 -15.94 2.13
N THR A 26 2.12 -16.51 0.99
CA THR A 26 2.95 -17.40 0.16
C THR A 26 4.28 -16.78 -0.24
N LEU A 27 4.27 -15.55 -0.76
CA LEU A 27 5.50 -14.86 -1.17
C LEU A 27 6.41 -14.60 0.04
N LEU A 28 5.83 -14.26 1.19
CA LEU A 28 6.59 -13.99 2.40
C LEU A 28 7.17 -15.28 2.98
N ASN A 29 6.44 -16.40 2.96
CA ASN A 29 6.94 -17.73 3.34
C ASN A 29 8.17 -18.12 2.48
N LEU A 30 8.15 -17.81 1.18
CA LEU A 30 9.26 -18.11 0.26
C LEU A 30 10.47 -17.20 0.44
N LYS A 31 10.27 -15.96 0.90
CA LYS A 31 11.33 -14.93 0.98
C LYS A 31 11.83 -14.67 2.39
N THR A 32 11.08 -15.06 3.42
CA THR A 32 11.46 -14.79 4.80
C THR A 32 12.70 -15.59 5.18
N ARG A 33 13.71 -14.90 5.71
CA ARG A 33 14.84 -15.51 6.42
C ARG A 33 14.64 -15.44 7.94
N GLY A 34 13.38 -15.45 8.38
CA GLY A 34 12.98 -15.27 9.78
C GLY A 34 12.86 -13.81 10.26
N GLY A 35 13.23 -12.83 9.43
CA GLY A 35 13.22 -11.41 9.79
C GLY A 35 11.99 -10.61 9.37
N LEU A 36 11.10 -11.18 8.56
CA LEU A 36 9.91 -10.48 8.04
C LEU A 36 8.67 -10.78 8.88
N THR A 37 7.80 -9.78 9.06
CA THR A 37 6.51 -9.95 9.71
C THR A 37 5.48 -10.50 8.73
N HIS A 38 4.77 -11.58 9.09
CA HIS A 38 3.69 -12.08 8.26
C HIS A 38 2.49 -11.13 8.26
N PRO A 39 1.74 -11.07 7.15
CA PRO A 39 0.58 -10.20 7.04
C PRO A 39 -0.45 -10.52 8.13
N ASN A 40 -0.87 -9.47 8.84
CA ASN A 40 -2.05 -9.55 9.68
C ASN A 40 -3.29 -9.52 8.77
N ASP A 41 -4.26 -10.41 9.01
CA ASP A 41 -5.49 -10.52 8.21
C ASP A 41 -6.25 -9.19 8.12
N PHE A 42 -6.36 -8.49 9.24
CA PHE A 42 -7.02 -7.19 9.33
C PHE A 42 -6.31 -6.15 8.46
N LEU A 43 -5.00 -6.00 8.64
CA LEU A 43 -4.20 -5.04 7.87
C LEU A 43 -4.22 -5.39 6.39
N PHE A 44 -4.08 -6.67 6.05
CA PHE A 44 -4.08 -7.11 4.66
C PHE A 44 -5.39 -6.75 3.96
N ARG A 45 -6.54 -7.06 4.57
CA ARG A 45 -7.86 -6.70 4.01
C ARG A 45 -8.03 -5.19 3.89
N LEU A 46 -7.66 -4.44 4.93
CA LEU A 46 -7.71 -2.99 4.94
C LEU A 46 -6.89 -2.40 3.78
N LEU A 47 -5.64 -2.84 3.63
CA LEU A 47 -4.75 -2.33 2.58
C LEU A 47 -5.22 -2.73 1.19
N ILE A 48 -5.79 -3.92 0.99
CA ILE A 48 -6.41 -4.30 -0.30
C ILE A 48 -7.55 -3.36 -0.64
N THR A 49 -8.41 -3.03 0.32
CA THR A 49 -9.54 -2.12 0.06
C THR A 49 -9.05 -0.72 -0.30
N VAL A 50 -8.02 -0.21 0.37
CA VAL A 50 -7.41 1.08 0.02
C VAL A 50 -6.72 1.02 -1.34
N GLU A 51 -6.02 -0.07 -1.67
CA GLU A 51 -5.36 -0.25 -2.98
C GLU A 51 -6.39 -0.25 -4.12
N LYS A 52 -7.56 -0.88 -3.93
CA LYS A 52 -8.64 -0.86 -4.92
C LYS A 52 -9.11 0.55 -5.22
N SER A 53 -9.26 1.40 -4.19
CA SER A 53 -9.58 2.82 -4.37
C SER A 53 -8.43 3.57 -5.05
N PHE A 54 -7.18 3.34 -4.62
CA PHE A 54 -6.01 3.98 -5.19
C PHE A 54 -5.87 3.73 -6.69
N VAL A 55 -6.04 2.48 -7.14
CA VAL A 55 -5.89 2.11 -8.56
C VAL A 55 -6.86 2.88 -9.46
N LYS A 56 -8.07 3.21 -8.97
CA LYS A 56 -9.05 4.01 -9.74
C LYS A 56 -8.56 5.43 -10.01
N TYR A 57 -7.80 6.02 -9.09
CA TYR A 57 -7.45 7.44 -9.11
C TYR A 57 -5.95 7.70 -9.30
N CYS A 58 -5.11 6.67 -9.41
CA CYS A 58 -3.65 6.81 -9.47
C CYS A 58 -3.11 7.73 -10.58
N GLY A 59 -3.89 7.95 -11.65
CA GLY A 59 -3.55 8.86 -12.74
C GLY A 59 -4.05 10.31 -12.56
N ASN A 60 -4.80 10.60 -11.51
CA ASN A 60 -5.36 11.93 -11.25
C ASN A 60 -4.37 12.80 -10.49
N ASN A 61 -4.62 14.12 -10.42
CA ASN A 61 -3.77 15.03 -9.65
C ASN A 61 -4.02 14.86 -8.13
N ASP A 62 -5.29 14.78 -7.72
CA ASP A 62 -5.69 14.73 -6.30
C ASP A 62 -5.86 13.29 -5.79
N VAL A 63 -4.93 12.39 -6.17
CA VAL A 63 -5.01 10.95 -5.86
C VAL A 63 -5.30 10.68 -4.38
N PHE A 64 -4.65 11.43 -3.49
CA PHE A 64 -4.75 11.20 -2.06
C PHE A 64 -6.19 11.39 -1.55
N LEU A 65 -6.78 12.56 -1.82
CA LEU A 65 -8.13 12.89 -1.36
C LEU A 65 -9.17 11.99 -2.02
N MET A 66 -9.08 11.80 -3.34
CA MET A 66 -10.01 10.93 -4.07
C MET A 66 -9.97 9.48 -3.57
N THR A 67 -8.80 8.97 -3.20
CA THR A 67 -8.66 7.62 -2.64
C THR A 67 -9.32 7.51 -1.26
N ILE A 68 -9.13 8.51 -0.41
CA ILE A 68 -9.72 8.56 0.93
C ILE A 68 -11.26 8.61 0.83
N ASP A 69 -11.77 9.50 -0.01
CA ASP A 69 -13.21 9.71 -0.17
C ASP A 69 -13.90 8.46 -0.72
N ASP A 70 -13.34 7.82 -1.75
CA ASP A 70 -13.87 6.55 -2.28
C ASP A 70 -13.76 5.41 -1.27
N PHE A 71 -12.65 5.35 -0.51
CA PHE A 71 -12.48 4.33 0.51
C PHE A 71 -13.56 4.43 1.61
N PHE A 72 -13.78 5.61 2.18
CA PHE A 72 -14.78 5.79 3.25
C PHE A 72 -16.22 5.74 2.74
N SER A 73 -16.48 6.18 1.51
CA SER A 73 -17.82 6.07 0.90
C SER A 73 -18.25 4.62 0.71
N ASN A 74 -17.31 3.73 0.37
CA ASN A 74 -17.58 2.31 0.12
C ASN A 74 -17.44 1.40 1.36
N ASN A 75 -16.82 1.88 2.44
CA ASN A 75 -16.53 1.07 3.63
C ASN A 75 -17.06 1.74 4.91
N GLN A 76 -18.31 1.45 5.26
CA GLN A 76 -18.98 2.07 6.42
C GLN A 76 -18.51 1.54 7.78
N SER A 77 -17.96 0.33 7.88
CA SER A 77 -17.58 -0.28 9.16
C SER A 77 -16.20 -0.94 9.14
N ILE A 78 -15.21 -0.26 9.71
CA ILE A 78 -13.90 -0.86 10.03
C ILE A 78 -13.95 -1.35 11.48
N ASN A 79 -13.88 -2.66 11.69
CA ASN A 79 -13.83 -3.25 13.02
C ASN A 79 -12.39 -3.16 13.58
N PHE A 80 -12.18 -2.29 14.57
CA PHE A 80 -10.89 -2.12 15.23
C PHE A 80 -11.10 -2.19 16.75
N PRO A 81 -10.36 -3.04 17.48
CA PRO A 81 -10.69 -3.40 18.86
C PRO A 81 -10.34 -2.32 19.90
N CYS A 82 -9.55 -1.31 19.55
CA CYS A 82 -9.25 -0.20 20.45
C CYS A 82 -10.04 1.05 20.03
N VAL A 83 -11.09 1.40 20.78
CA VAL A 83 -11.97 2.53 20.46
C VAL A 83 -11.24 3.88 20.55
N GLU A 84 -10.41 4.06 21.58
CA GLU A 84 -9.70 5.32 21.86
C GLU A 84 -8.76 5.73 20.72
N HIS A 85 -7.91 4.80 20.28
CA HIS A 85 -6.86 5.09 19.30
C HIS A 85 -7.25 4.72 17.86
N LYS A 86 -8.49 4.25 17.65
CA LYS A 86 -8.98 3.78 16.34
C LYS A 86 -8.72 4.80 15.24
N LYS A 87 -9.16 6.05 15.46
CA LYS A 87 -9.09 7.11 14.47
C LYS A 87 -7.65 7.43 14.12
N ASP A 88 -6.80 7.63 15.11
CA ASP A 88 -5.40 8.02 14.92
C ASP A 88 -4.58 6.92 14.22
N VAL A 89 -4.75 5.67 14.67
CA VAL A 89 -4.01 4.52 14.11
C VAL A 89 -4.44 4.27 12.67
N LEU A 90 -5.74 4.25 12.38
CA LEU A 90 -6.23 4.05 11.01
C LEU A 90 -5.81 5.19 10.09
N THR A 91 -5.92 6.44 10.54
CA THR A 91 -5.49 7.61 9.76
C THR A 91 -4.01 7.49 9.39
N GLN A 92 -3.16 7.11 10.34
CA GLN A 92 -1.74 6.91 10.08
C GLN A 92 -1.48 5.76 9.09
N ILE A 93 -2.13 4.60 9.27
CA ILE A 93 -1.94 3.45 8.38
C ILE A 93 -2.34 3.79 6.94
N ILE A 94 -3.55 4.34 6.77
CA ILE A 94 -4.09 4.66 5.46
C ILE A 94 -3.28 5.76 4.79
N SER A 95 -2.98 6.85 5.51
CA SER A 95 -2.19 7.96 4.96
C SER A 95 -0.80 7.50 4.53
N ASN A 96 -0.10 6.74 5.39
CA ASN A 96 1.23 6.22 5.05
C ASN A 96 1.17 5.28 3.85
N PHE A 97 0.16 4.41 3.78
CA PHE A 97 0.00 3.50 2.66
C PHE A 97 -0.20 4.25 1.34
N ILE A 98 -1.12 5.22 1.29
CA ILE A 98 -1.38 6.00 0.07
C ILE A 98 -0.13 6.76 -0.34
N ILE A 99 0.57 7.43 0.58
CA ILE A 99 1.82 8.16 0.28
C ILE A 99 2.87 7.23 -0.32
N MET A 100 3.11 6.07 0.32
CA MET A 100 4.06 5.08 -0.21
C MET A 100 3.64 4.59 -1.60
N ARG A 101 2.34 4.41 -1.83
CA ARG A 101 1.83 3.92 -3.11
C ARG A 101 1.95 4.95 -4.22
N MET A 102 1.68 6.22 -3.94
CA MET A 102 1.92 7.34 -4.86
C MET A 102 3.40 7.40 -5.27
N GLN A 103 4.32 7.27 -4.31
CA GLN A 103 5.76 7.26 -4.60
C GLN A 103 6.14 6.08 -5.51
N GLN A 104 5.66 4.87 -5.20
CA GLN A 104 5.89 3.69 -6.03
C GLN A 104 5.34 3.86 -7.44
N TYR A 105 4.14 4.42 -7.57
CA TYR A 105 3.51 4.70 -8.85
C TYR A 105 4.36 5.66 -9.69
N SER A 106 4.75 6.81 -9.12
CA SER A 106 5.61 7.79 -9.80
C SER A 106 6.95 7.20 -10.24
N LEU A 107 7.61 6.40 -9.38
CA LEU A 107 8.87 5.73 -9.73
C LEU A 107 8.72 4.78 -10.92
N ILE A 108 7.65 3.98 -10.95
CA ILE A 108 7.37 3.04 -12.03
C ILE A 108 7.05 3.79 -13.33
N THR A 109 6.18 4.81 -13.26
CA THR A 109 5.77 5.62 -14.42
C THR A 109 6.95 6.37 -15.03
N ASN A 110 7.82 6.96 -14.21
CA ASN A 110 9.04 7.64 -14.68
C ASN A 110 10.01 6.66 -15.35
N LYS A 111 10.21 5.48 -14.75
CA LYS A 111 11.06 4.44 -15.35
C LYS A 111 10.53 3.98 -16.71
N ASN A 112 9.22 3.83 -16.84
CA ASN A 112 8.58 3.44 -18.10
C ASN A 112 8.68 4.55 -19.16
N THR A 113 8.47 5.80 -18.76
CA THR A 113 8.62 6.98 -19.63
C THR A 113 10.05 7.11 -20.15
N ASN A 114 11.06 6.91 -19.29
CA ASN A 114 12.46 6.93 -19.68
C ASN A 114 12.80 5.83 -20.70
N LYS A 115 12.26 4.61 -20.51
CA LYS A 115 12.40 3.51 -21.48
C LYS A 115 11.77 3.87 -22.83
N LEU A 116 10.57 4.47 -22.83
CA LEU A 116 9.89 4.92 -24.05
C LEU A 116 10.70 6.01 -24.77
N ASN A 117 11.20 7.00 -24.04
CA ASN A 117 12.02 8.07 -24.60
C ASN A 117 13.32 7.55 -25.19
N ALA A 118 13.97 6.58 -24.53
CA ALA A 118 15.16 5.92 -25.06
C ALA A 118 14.88 5.19 -26.39
N LYS A 119 13.73 4.51 -26.50
CA LYS A 119 13.29 3.87 -27.76
C LYS A 119 13.03 4.91 -28.85
N LYS A 120 12.28 5.98 -28.55
CA LYS A 120 12.00 7.08 -29.50
C LYS A 120 13.30 7.72 -30.01
N LYS A 121 14.26 7.97 -29.13
CA LYS A 121 15.58 8.53 -29.49
C LYS A 121 16.38 7.61 -30.40
N LYS A 122 16.30 6.29 -30.21
CA LYS A 122 16.94 5.32 -31.11
C LYS A 122 16.29 5.32 -32.49
N LEU A 123 14.95 5.30 -32.55
CA LEU A 123 14.20 5.34 -33.81
C LEU A 123 14.47 6.61 -34.61
N ALA A 124 14.49 7.78 -33.95
CA ALA A 124 14.78 9.05 -34.61
C ALA A 124 16.16 9.10 -35.28
N LYS A 125 17.14 8.34 -34.80
CA LYS A 125 18.47 8.24 -35.42
C LYS A 125 18.54 7.33 -36.65
N LEU A 126 17.52 6.48 -36.85
CA LEU A 126 17.45 5.54 -37.98
C LEU A 126 16.71 6.12 -39.18
N VAL A 127 16.02 7.24 -39.00
CA VAL A 127 15.41 7.98 -40.10
C VAL A 127 16.46 8.98 -40.59
N ASN A 128 16.91 8.82 -41.83
CA ASN A 128 17.73 9.83 -42.50
C ASN A 128 16.84 11.05 -42.75
N THR A 129 17.06 12.14 -42.02
CA THR A 129 16.58 13.47 -42.41
C THR A 129 17.46 14.04 -43.50
#